data_AF-A0A1Q7PN73-F1
#
_entry.id   AF-A0A1Q7PN73-F1
#
_cell.length_a   1.000
_cell.length_b   1.000
_cell.length_c   1.000
_cell.angle_alpha   90.00
_cell.angle_beta   90.00
_cell.angle_gamma   90.00
#
_symmetry.space_group_name_H-M   'P 1'
#
loop_
_entity.id
_entity.type
_entity.pdbx_description
1 polymer ?
#
loop_
_entity_poly.entity_id
_entity_poly.type
_entity_poly.pdbx_seq_one_letter_code
_entity_poly.pdbx_strand_id
1 'polypeptide(L)' 'MEDLAGIVTIPRQDPTAVVASLARRGIIVDARPGVVRLSPYFYNTPEECTRVVEAIANLEKDGVA' A
#
# COMPACT_ATOMS: atom_id res chain seq x y z
N MET A 1 26.57 -4.46 0.89
CA MET A 1 25.12 -4.60 0.68
C MET A 1 24.49 -3.91 1.87
N GLU A 2 23.67 -2.89 1.63
CA GLU A 2 22.99 -2.19 2.73
C GLU A 2 21.77 -3.02 3.12
N ASP A 3 21.66 -3.38 4.40
CA ASP A 3 20.51 -4.09 4.94
C ASP A 3 19.38 -3.08 5.18
N LEU A 4 18.58 -2.84 4.14
CA LEU A 4 17.38 -2.02 4.23
C LEU A 4 16.27 -2.77 4.97
N ALA A 5 15.48 -2.03 5.77
CA ALA A 5 14.25 -2.57 6.34
C ALA A 5 13.21 -2.86 5.23
N GLY A 6 12.26 -3.76 5.50
CA GLY A 6 11.20 -4.16 4.56
C GLY A 6 10.12 -3.10 4.28
N ILE A 7 10.32 -1.84 4.68
CA ILE A 7 9.33 -0.76 4.49
C ILE A 7 9.46 -0.21 3.07
N VAL A 8 8.34 -0.16 2.34
CA VAL A 8 8.28 0.37 0.98
C VAL A 8 7.22 1.47 0.87
N THR A 9 7.42 2.41 -0.04
CA THR A 9 6.48 3.52 -0.30
C THR A 9 6.05 3.51 -1.77
N ILE A 10 4.77 3.78 -2.00
CA ILE A 10 4.18 3.88 -3.33
C ILE A 10 3.64 5.30 -3.51
N PRO A 11 4.15 6.09 -4.47
CA PRO A 11 3.67 7.45 -4.73
C PRO A 11 2.21 7.47 -5.14
N ARG A 12 1.44 8.40 -4.56
CA ARG A 12 0.02 8.59 -4.80
C ARG A 12 -0.35 10.07 -4.73
N GLN A 13 -1.27 10.50 -5.59
CA GLN A 13 -1.72 11.90 -5.63
C GLN A 13 -2.56 12.23 -4.41
N ASP A 14 -3.47 11.33 -4.04
CA ASP A 14 -4.27 11.36 -2.81
C ASP A 14 -4.07 10.06 -2.01
N PRO A 15 -2.95 9.95 -1.26
CA PRO A 15 -2.69 8.80 -0.39
C PRO A 15 -3.81 8.55 0.62
N THR A 16 -4.52 9.58 1.07
CA THR A 16 -5.59 9.46 2.06
C THR A 16 -6.79 8.73 1.48
N ALA A 17 -7.19 9.07 0.24
CA ALA A 17 -8.27 8.37 -0.46
C ALA A 17 -7.92 6.90 -0.75
N VAL A 18 -6.66 6.64 -1.13
CA VAL A 18 -6.18 5.27 -1.37
C VAL A 18 -6.22 4.45 -0.07
N VAL A 19 -5.68 4.96 1.04
CA VAL A 19 -5.69 4.27 2.35
C VAL A 19 -7.12 4.03 2.83
N ALA A 20 -8.02 5.01 2.72
CA ALA A 20 -9.43 4.84 3.08
C ALA A 20 -10.09 3.74 2.25
N SER A 21 -9.74 3.61 0.96
CA SER A 21 -10.27 2.60 0.06
C SER A 21 -9.72 1.20 0.33
N LEU A 22 -8.45 1.10 0.73
CA LEU A 22 -7.83 -0.14 1.18
C LEU A 22 -8.41 -0.62 2.52
N ALA A 23 -8.65 0.31 3.46
CA ALA A 23 -9.25 0.00 4.75
C ALA A 23 -10.64 -0.66 4.61
N ARG A 24 -11.47 -0.19 3.66
CA ARG A 24 -12.77 -0.81 3.34
C ARG A 24 -12.64 -2.25 2.82
N ARG A 25 -11.45 -2.66 2.35
CA ARG A 25 -11.13 -4.01 1.86
C ARG A 25 -10.39 -4.87 2.89
N GLY A 26 -10.28 -4.37 4.13
CA GLY A 26 -9.56 -5.03 5.22
C GLY A 26 -8.04 -4.93 5.12
N ILE A 27 -7.51 -4.00 4.32
CA ILE A 27 -6.06 -3.77 4.16
C ILE A 27 -5.68 -2.51 4.93
N ILE A 28 -4.86 -2.67 5.97
CA ILE A 28 -4.45 -1.59 6.87
C ILE A 28 -3.04 -1.14 6.49
N VAL A 29 -2.92 0.12 6.09
CA VAL A 29 -1.67 0.75 5.63
C VAL A 29 -1.66 2.22 6.08
N ASP A 30 -0.52 2.89 5.92
CA ASP A 30 -0.33 4.27 6.40
C ASP A 30 -0.22 5.27 5.24
N ALA A 31 -0.83 6.43 5.38
CA ALA A 31 -0.70 7.54 4.45
C ALA A 31 0.38 8.51 4.94
N ARG A 32 1.27 8.93 4.04
CA ARG A 32 2.24 10.01 4.26
C ARG A 32 2.11 11.02 3.13
N PRO A 33 2.59 12.27 3.29
CA PRO A 33 2.52 13.25 2.20
C PRO A 33 3.07 12.68 0.88
N GLY A 34 2.20 12.56 -0.12
CA GLY A 34 2.51 12.05 -1.47
C GLY A 34 2.75 10.54 -1.61
N VAL A 35 2.65 9.74 -0.54
CA VAL A 35 2.91 8.29 -0.62
C VAL A 35 1.99 7.46 0.28
N VAL A 36 1.66 6.26 -0.16
CA VAL A 36 1.16 5.16 0.70
C VAL A 36 2.36 4.35 1.17
N ARG A 37 2.43 4.08 2.47
CA ARG A 37 3.53 3.33 3.09
C ARG A 37 3.07 1.94 3.49
N LEU A 38 3.82 0.94 3.02
CA LEU A 38 3.65 -0.48 3.35
C LEU A 38 4.82 -0.93 4.23
N SER A 39 4.52 -1.70 5.26
CA SER A 39 5.53 -2.27 6.17
C SER A 39 5.31 -3.77 6.32
N PRO A 40 5.47 -4.57 5.24
CA PRO A 40 5.42 -6.01 5.35
C PRO A 40 6.48 -6.50 6.34
N TYR A 41 6.13 -7.52 7.12
CA TYR A 41 7.04 -8.11 8.11
C TYR A 41 6.92 -9.65 8.12
N PHE A 42 7.55 -10.32 9.10
CA PHE A 42 7.63 -11.79 9.14
C PHE A 42 6.25 -12.49 9.15
N TYR A 43 5.21 -11.79 9.59
CA TYR A 43 3.85 -12.32 9.68
C TYR A 43 3.04 -12.14 8.39
N ASN A 44 3.59 -11.48 7.37
CA ASN A 44 2.92 -11.32 6.08
C ASN A 44 3.31 -12.41 5.09
N THR A 45 2.37 -12.84 4.26
CA THR A 45 2.64 -13.81 3.20
C THR A 45 2.85 -13.12 1.84
N PRO A 46 3.55 -13.76 0.88
CA PRO A 46 3.65 -13.26 -0.48
C PRO A 46 2.28 -13.00 -1.13
N GLU A 47 1.28 -13.80 -0.83
CA GLU A 47 -0.08 -13.66 -1.34
C GLU A 47 -0.77 -12.41 -0.78
N GLU A 48 -0.56 -12.08 0.50
CA GLU A 48 -1.02 -10.82 1.08
C GLU A 48 -0.34 -9.60 0.46
N CYS A 49 0.97 -9.70 0.20
CA CYS A 49 1.73 -8.66 -0.51
C CYS A 49 1.21 -8.46 -1.93
N THR A 50 0.94 -9.54 -2.67
CA THR A 50 0.31 -9.46 -4.00
C THR A 50 -1.06 -8.81 -3.92
N ARG A 51 -1.89 -9.22 -2.95
CA ARG A 51 -3.25 -8.69 -2.77
C ARG A 51 -3.25 -7.17 -2.54
N VAL A 52 -2.31 -6.62 -1.76
CA VAL A 52 -2.26 -5.16 -1.56
C VAL A 52 -1.81 -4.41 -2.81
N VAL A 53 -0.83 -4.95 -3.56
CA VAL A 53 -0.37 -4.34 -4.81
C VAL A 53 -1.47 -4.35 -5.87
N GLU A 54 -2.19 -5.46 -6.03
CA GLU A 54 -3.33 -5.56 -6.93
C GLU A 54 -4.47 -4.62 -6.55
N ALA A 55 -4.77 -4.50 -5.26
CA ALA A 55 -5.79 -3.57 -4.78
C ALA A 55 -5.43 -2.12 -5.11
N ILE A 56 -4.17 -1.72 -4.92
CA ILE A 56 -3.67 -0.39 -5.27
C ILE A 56 -3.73 -0.15 -6.79
N ALA A 57 -3.33 -1.12 -7.60
CA ALA A 57 -3.37 -1.02 -9.06
C ALA A 57 -4.82 -0.89 -9.59
N ASN A 58 -5.77 -1.58 -8.97
CA ASN A 58 -7.19 -1.46 -9.33
C ASN A 58 -7.76 -0.09 -8.94
N LEU A 59 -7.41 0.43 -7.76
CA LEU A 59 -7.83 1.79 -7.37
C LEU A 59 -7.32 2.86 -8.34
N GLU A 60 -6.09 2.73 -8.83
CA GLU A 60 -5.52 3.64 -9.83
C GLU A 60 -6.32 3.59 -11.15
N LYS A 61 -6.74 2.41 -11.60
CA LYS A 61 -7.61 2.25 -12.78
C LYS A 61 -9.01 2.83 -12.55
N ASP A 62 -9.51 2.77 -11.31
CA ASP A 62 -10.79 3.33 -10.90
C ASP A 62 -10.73 4.86 -10.69
N GLY A 63 -9.57 5.50 -10.91
CA GLY A 63 -9.37 6.94 -10.75
C GLY A 63 -9.14 7.39 -9.30
N VAL A 64 -8.88 6.46 -8.39
CA VAL A 64 -8.48 6.72 -7.00
C VAL A 64 -6.95 6.65 -6.94
N ALA A 65 -6.30 7.78 -7.22
CA ALA A 65 -4.86 7.91 -7.37
C ALA A 65 -4.19 8.63 -6.21
#